data_AF-A0A1C6V5U3-F1
#
_entry.id   AF-A0A1C6V5U3-F1
#
_cell.length_a   1.000
_cell.length_b   1.000
_cell.length_c   1.000
_cell.angle_alpha   90.00
_cell.angle_beta   90.00
_cell.angle_gamma   90.00
#
_symmetry.space_group_name_H-M   'P 1'
#
loop_
_entity.id
_entity.type
_entity.pdbx_description
1 polymer ?
#
loop_
_entity_poly.entity_id
_entity_poly.type
_entity_poly.pdbx_seq_one_letter_code
_entity_poly.pdbx_strand_id
1 'polypeptide(L)'
;MAGVNGVQAAGQAPPTGPDRPASARRWWRWLLAATVAWAVLLGALTWISVRDDPPTVREQRSLTEAGPVVDRAVGELVAAAGDTAVLTPPVVDRGCRVTPFADGADLSRGVDVFVATGGERTLLEQVADRLPADWRAGVRATSDGPRLRADAGEFVTVSGRVEGDGRVRLTVDTGCRPVGDGYAVPAIGAAGAEADALAEALRTLGGPAGPAPEPVAAPCPGGGTARTVRSAGVPAPASPAAALAPVARVPVLDGPQAYAYRRGPVTVVADLSGDRIVLSATTGCAA
;
A
#
# COMPACT_ATOMS: atom_id res chain seq x y z
N MET A 1 63.23 74.97 -67.90
CA MET A 1 61.84 74.53 -67.58
C MET A 1 61.80 73.05 -67.91
N ALA A 2 62.03 72.16 -66.94
CA ALA A 2 61.03 71.64 -65.98
C ALA A 2 59.88 70.91 -66.73
N GLY A 3 59.61 69.62 -66.57
CA GLY A 3 60.20 68.62 -65.70
C GLY A 3 59.64 67.21 -65.99
N VAL A 4 60.54 66.22 -65.85
CA VAL A 4 60.38 64.87 -65.29
C VAL A 4 58.96 64.33 -65.02
N ASN A 5 58.64 63.16 -65.56
CA ASN A 5 58.65 61.88 -64.81
C ASN A 5 57.85 60.79 -65.54
N GLY A 6 58.56 59.72 -65.92
CA GLY A 6 57.95 58.42 -66.11
C GLY A 6 57.49 57.85 -64.77
N VAL A 7 56.34 57.21 -64.76
CA VAL A 7 55.89 56.42 -63.62
C VAL A 7 55.81 54.97 -64.09
N GLN A 8 56.84 54.20 -63.72
CA GLN A 8 56.74 52.75 -63.64
C GLN A 8 55.65 52.43 -62.61
N ALA A 9 54.57 51.80 -63.04
CA ALA A 9 53.62 51.20 -62.12
C ALA A 9 54.32 50.03 -61.43
N ALA A 10 54.73 50.26 -60.18
CA ALA A 10 55.22 49.25 -59.27
C ALA A 10 54.17 48.14 -59.10
N GLY A 11 54.64 46.90 -59.01
CA GLY A 11 53.83 45.69 -59.08
C GLY A 11 52.66 45.65 -58.10
N GLN A 12 51.52 45.19 -58.61
CA GLN A 12 50.47 44.61 -57.76
C GLN A 12 51.05 43.38 -57.03
N ALA A 13 51.22 43.49 -55.72
CA ALA A 13 51.22 42.30 -54.86
C ALA A 13 49.83 41.66 -54.95
N PRO A 14 49.72 40.33 -55.15
CA PRO A 14 48.43 39.66 -55.09
C PRO A 14 47.84 39.81 -53.69
N PRO A 15 46.52 40.00 -53.53
CA PRO A 15 45.90 40.03 -52.21
C PRO A 15 46.12 38.66 -51.54
N THR A 16 46.93 38.63 -50.49
CA THR A 16 46.96 37.53 -49.53
C THR A 16 45.62 37.54 -48.80
N GLY A 17 44.61 36.86 -49.37
CA GLY A 17 43.40 36.53 -48.64
C GLY A 17 43.77 35.70 -47.41
N PRO A 18 43.10 35.89 -46.26
CA PRO A 18 43.41 35.11 -45.07
C PRO A 18 43.26 33.62 -45.38
N ASP A 19 44.28 32.84 -45.01
CA ASP A 19 44.25 31.38 -45.08
C ASP A 19 42.96 30.87 -44.43
N ARG A 20 42.05 30.31 -45.23
CA ARG A 20 40.93 29.55 -44.68
C ARG A 20 41.53 28.34 -43.96
N PRO A 21 41.36 28.19 -42.64
CA PRO A 21 41.93 27.05 -41.94
C PRO A 21 41.32 25.76 -42.49
N ALA A 22 42.16 24.90 -43.07
CA ALA A 22 41.79 23.60 -43.63
C ALA A 22 41.26 22.58 -42.57
N SER A 23 41.03 23.02 -41.33
CA SER A 23 40.70 22.18 -40.17
C SER A 23 39.23 22.24 -39.73
N ALA A 24 38.40 23.13 -40.30
CA ALA A 24 37.00 23.31 -39.89
C ALA A 24 36.20 21.99 -39.91
N ARG A 25 36.47 21.11 -40.89
CA ARG A 25 35.80 19.81 -41.04
C ARG A 25 36.20 18.79 -39.97
N ARG A 26 37.45 18.82 -39.51
CA ARG A 26 37.95 17.91 -38.47
C ARG A 26 37.46 18.34 -37.10
N TRP A 27 37.45 19.64 -36.82
CA TRP A 27 36.88 20.18 -35.58
C TRP A 27 35.38 19.90 -35.47
N TRP A 28 34.63 20.02 -36.57
CA TRP A 28 33.20 19.69 -36.59
C TRP A 28 32.91 18.21 -36.31
N ARG A 29 33.76 17.29 -36.78
CA ARG A 29 33.64 15.85 -36.47
C ARG A 29 33.87 15.56 -34.98
N TRP A 30 34.83 16.24 -34.35
CA TRP A 30 35.09 16.11 -32.91
C TRP A 30 33.97 16.69 -32.07
N LEU A 31 33.44 17.85 -32.45
CA LEU A 31 32.24 18.42 -31.81
C LEU A 31 31.06 17.47 -31.92
N LEU A 32 30.81 16.90 -33.10
CA LEU A 32 29.70 15.97 -33.31
C LEU A 32 29.89 14.69 -32.48
N ALA A 33 31.12 14.14 -32.43
CA ALA A 33 31.43 12.99 -31.58
C ALA A 33 31.25 13.31 -30.08
N ALA A 34 31.68 14.49 -29.62
CA ALA A 34 31.47 14.93 -28.25
C ALA A 34 29.98 15.12 -27.92
N THR A 35 29.20 15.71 -28.82
CA THR A 35 27.75 15.86 -28.65
C THR A 35 27.05 14.50 -28.60
N VAL A 36 27.42 13.56 -29.46
CA VAL A 36 26.85 12.20 -29.44
C VAL A 36 27.22 11.48 -28.15
N ALA A 37 28.50 11.52 -27.74
CA ALA A 37 28.93 10.92 -26.48
C ALA A 37 28.20 11.54 -25.28
N TRP A 38 28.00 12.84 -25.28
CA TRP A 38 27.24 13.55 -24.26
C TRP A 38 25.76 13.17 -24.25
N ALA A 39 25.12 13.08 -25.42
CA ALA A 39 23.74 12.64 -25.54
C ALA A 39 23.55 11.19 -25.06
N VAL A 40 24.49 10.29 -25.38
CA VAL A 40 24.51 8.91 -24.90
C VAL A 40 24.70 8.87 -23.39
N LEU A 41 25.62 9.66 -22.84
CA LEU A 41 25.84 9.76 -21.40
C LEU A 41 24.58 10.25 -20.69
N LEU A 42 23.95 11.33 -21.16
CA LEU A 42 22.71 11.83 -20.60
C LEU A 42 21.58 10.81 -20.72
N GLY A 43 21.46 10.13 -21.86
CA GLY A 43 20.47 9.07 -22.05
C GLY A 43 20.67 7.91 -21.08
N ALA A 44 21.93 7.49 -20.88
CA ALA A 44 22.27 6.43 -19.92
C ALA A 44 22.01 6.86 -18.47
N LEU A 45 22.38 8.08 -18.09
CA LEU A 45 22.11 8.63 -16.75
C LEU A 45 20.61 8.76 -16.48
N THR A 46 19.84 9.26 -17.44
CA THR A 46 18.37 9.33 -17.35
C THR A 46 17.76 7.94 -17.24
N TRP A 47 18.26 6.97 -17.99
CA TRP A 47 17.79 5.59 -17.91
C TRP A 47 18.06 4.95 -16.55
N ILE A 48 19.27 5.14 -16.01
CA ILE A 48 19.66 4.69 -14.67
C ILE A 48 18.78 5.35 -13.62
N SER A 49 18.64 6.68 -13.67
CA SER A 49 17.81 7.45 -12.74
C SER A 49 16.36 6.97 -12.75
N VAL A 50 15.74 6.82 -13.92
CA VAL A 50 14.34 6.34 -14.03
C VAL A 50 14.16 4.92 -13.51
N ARG A 51 15.20 4.07 -13.57
CA ARG A 51 15.12 2.69 -13.07
C ARG A 51 15.41 2.54 -11.59
N ASP A 52 16.39 3.30 -11.09
CA ASP A 52 17.02 3.02 -9.81
C ASP A 52 16.68 4.07 -8.74
N ASP A 53 16.22 5.28 -9.12
CA ASP A 53 15.84 6.30 -8.14
C ASP A 53 14.43 6.03 -7.57
N PRO A 54 14.26 6.13 -6.24
CA PRO A 54 12.95 5.97 -5.60
C PRO A 54 12.00 7.11 -5.99
N PRO A 55 10.68 6.88 -6.04
CA PRO A 55 9.71 7.91 -6.40
C PRO A 55 9.79 9.08 -5.41
N THR A 56 9.81 10.29 -5.95
CA THR A 56 9.91 11.51 -5.14
C THR A 56 8.54 12.11 -4.80
N VAL A 57 7.49 11.65 -5.49
CA VAL A 57 6.09 12.05 -5.25
C VAL A 57 5.13 10.86 -5.47
N ARG A 58 3.93 10.93 -4.87
CA ARG A 58 2.93 9.84 -4.93
C ARG A 58 2.47 9.58 -6.36
N GLU A 59 2.40 10.65 -7.15
CA GLU A 59 1.90 10.72 -8.52
C GLU A 59 2.82 10.03 -9.53
N GLN A 60 4.04 9.64 -9.11
CA GLN A 60 4.97 8.86 -9.92
C GLN A 60 4.78 7.34 -9.80
N ARG A 61 3.88 6.86 -8.91
CA ARG A 61 3.59 5.44 -8.78
C ARG A 61 2.11 5.13 -8.95
N SER A 62 1.86 4.13 -9.79
CA SER A 62 0.52 3.63 -10.06
C SER A 62 -0.02 2.73 -8.95
N LEU A 63 -1.33 2.46 -8.95
CA LEU A 63 -1.94 1.47 -8.05
C LEU A 63 -1.36 0.06 -8.23
N THR A 64 -0.98 -0.31 -9.46
CA THR A 64 -0.35 -1.61 -9.75
C THR A 64 0.98 -1.77 -9.00
N GLU A 65 1.77 -0.70 -8.92
CA GLU A 65 3.06 -0.69 -8.24
C GLU A 65 2.93 -0.54 -6.71
N ALA A 66 1.92 0.21 -6.25
CA ALA A 66 1.67 0.43 -4.82
C ALA A 66 1.02 -0.79 -4.15
N GLY A 67 0.24 -1.60 -4.89
CA GLY A 67 -0.50 -2.76 -4.37
C GLY A 67 0.34 -3.70 -3.49
N PRO A 68 1.49 -4.20 -3.96
CA PRO A 68 2.34 -5.09 -3.16
C PRO A 68 2.86 -4.47 -1.85
N VAL A 69 3.06 -3.14 -1.81
CA VAL A 69 3.47 -2.43 -0.58
C VAL A 69 2.30 -2.40 0.40
N VAL A 70 1.09 -2.09 -0.08
CA VAL A 70 -0.13 -2.12 0.72
C VAL A 70 -0.38 -3.52 1.29
N ASP A 71 -0.23 -4.56 0.47
CA ASP A 71 -0.46 -5.95 0.89
C ASP A 71 0.51 -6.38 1.99
N ARG A 72 1.80 -6.05 1.83
CA ARG A 72 2.81 -6.29 2.88
C ARG A 72 2.46 -5.53 4.15
N ALA A 73 2.03 -4.28 4.03
CA ALA A 73 1.71 -3.47 5.18
C ALA A 73 0.48 -3.97 5.95
N VAL A 74 -0.52 -4.52 5.26
CA VAL A 74 -1.64 -5.22 5.89
C VAL A 74 -1.16 -6.45 6.65
N GLY A 75 -0.21 -7.20 6.10
CA GLY A 75 0.43 -8.33 6.78
C GLY A 75 1.12 -7.96 8.10
N GLU A 76 1.90 -6.87 8.08
CA GLU A 76 2.53 -6.31 9.29
C GLU A 76 1.49 -5.89 10.33
N LEU A 77 0.38 -5.27 9.90
CA LEU A 77 -0.71 -4.89 10.82
C LEU A 77 -1.38 -6.12 11.45
N VAL A 78 -1.62 -7.19 10.69
CA VAL A 78 -2.17 -8.43 11.23
C VAL A 78 -1.20 -9.05 12.25
N ALA A 79 0.09 -9.09 11.93
CA ALA A 79 1.11 -9.60 12.85
C ALA A 79 1.21 -8.76 14.14
N ALA A 80 1.15 -7.43 14.03
CA ALA A 80 1.21 -6.52 15.17
C ALA A 80 -0.05 -6.53 16.04
N ALA A 81 -1.23 -6.69 15.43
CA ALA A 81 -2.52 -6.67 16.11
C ALA A 81 -2.87 -7.97 16.84
N GLY A 82 -2.39 -9.12 16.35
CA GLY A 82 -2.58 -10.42 17.00
C GLY A 82 -3.90 -11.11 16.67
N ASP A 83 -4.38 -11.98 17.57
CA ASP A 83 -5.35 -13.03 17.24
C ASP A 83 -6.73 -12.55 16.80
N THR A 84 -7.16 -11.36 17.26
CA THR A 84 -8.50 -10.82 16.98
C THR A 84 -8.51 -9.90 15.75
N ALA A 85 -7.39 -9.86 15.01
CA ALA A 85 -7.29 -9.15 13.75
C ALA A 85 -8.11 -9.86 12.66
N VAL A 86 -8.95 -9.10 11.97
CA VAL A 86 -9.83 -9.56 10.91
C VAL A 86 -9.58 -8.71 9.67
N LEU A 87 -8.97 -9.30 8.63
CA LEU A 87 -8.79 -8.60 7.35
C LEU A 87 -10.12 -8.17 6.73
N THR A 88 -10.13 -6.99 6.11
CA THR A 88 -11.26 -6.47 5.35
C THR A 88 -10.96 -6.45 3.86
N PRO A 89 -11.99 -6.62 2.99
CA PRO A 89 -11.80 -6.56 1.55
C PRO A 89 -11.10 -5.26 1.11
N PRO A 90 -10.27 -5.31 0.06
CA PRO A 90 -9.69 -4.11 -0.54
C PRO A 90 -10.78 -3.23 -1.14
N VAL A 91 -10.62 -1.92 -1.02
CA VAL A 91 -11.49 -0.92 -1.63
C VAL A 91 -10.65 -0.08 -2.58
N VAL A 92 -11.09 0.00 -3.84
CA VAL A 92 -10.49 0.89 -4.83
C VAL A 92 -11.50 1.98 -5.14
N ASP A 93 -11.24 3.18 -4.63
CA ASP A 93 -12.08 4.36 -4.87
C ASP A 93 -11.57 5.10 -6.11
N ARG A 94 -12.40 5.13 -7.17
CA ARG A 94 -12.11 5.83 -8.42
C ARG A 94 -12.81 7.17 -8.39
N GLY A 95 -12.10 8.24 -8.73
CA GLY A 95 -12.69 9.58 -8.83
C GLY A 95 -11.91 10.68 -8.12
N CYS A 96 -10.79 10.32 -7.48
CA CYS A 96 -9.79 11.31 -7.10
C CYS A 96 -9.05 11.81 -8.36
N ARG A 97 -8.43 13.00 -8.27
CA ARG A 97 -7.66 13.58 -9.38
C ARG A 97 -6.19 13.70 -8.98
N VAL A 98 -5.32 13.10 -9.77
CA VAL A 98 -3.85 13.19 -9.64
C VAL A 98 -3.38 14.54 -10.16
N THR A 99 -3.94 14.97 -11.29
CA THR A 99 -3.75 16.31 -11.85
C THR A 99 -5.10 16.82 -12.39
N PRO A 100 -5.23 18.11 -12.76
CA PRO A 100 -6.45 18.61 -13.38
C PRO A 100 -6.91 17.86 -14.64
N PHE A 101 -6.00 17.12 -15.29
CA PHE A 101 -6.24 16.40 -16.54
C PHE A 101 -6.07 14.87 -16.42
N ALA A 102 -5.74 14.36 -15.23
CA ALA A 102 -5.49 12.94 -15.02
C ALA A 102 -6.29 12.44 -13.80
N ASP A 103 -7.21 11.53 -14.09
CA ASP A 103 -7.94 10.80 -13.07
C ASP A 103 -7.00 9.84 -12.32
N GLY A 104 -7.36 9.60 -11.07
CA GLY A 104 -6.69 8.63 -10.23
C GLY A 104 -7.66 7.74 -9.49
N ALA A 105 -7.08 6.84 -8.72
CA ALA A 105 -7.79 6.06 -7.74
C ALA A 105 -6.95 5.95 -6.47
N ASP A 106 -7.64 5.74 -5.36
CA ASP A 106 -7.04 5.34 -4.10
C ASP A 106 -7.35 3.86 -3.84
N LEU A 107 -6.33 3.13 -3.36
CA LEU A 107 -6.47 1.80 -2.80
C LEU A 107 -6.36 1.90 -1.28
N SER A 108 -7.41 1.43 -0.62
CA SER A 108 -7.40 1.20 0.82
C SER A 108 -7.61 -0.27 1.15
N ARG A 109 -6.85 -0.76 2.12
CA ARG A 109 -7.03 -2.08 2.75
C ARG A 109 -7.09 -1.91 4.25
N GLY A 110 -7.80 -2.81 4.93
CA GLY A 110 -8.04 -2.67 6.36
C GLY A 110 -7.95 -3.96 7.16
N VAL A 111 -7.79 -3.77 8.46
CA VAL A 111 -7.85 -4.80 9.49
C VAL A 111 -8.75 -4.27 10.60
N ASP A 112 -9.85 -4.97 10.86
CA ASP A 112 -10.66 -4.77 12.06
C ASP A 112 -10.02 -5.53 13.21
N VAL A 113 -9.83 -4.91 14.37
CA VAL A 113 -9.29 -5.57 15.57
C VAL A 113 -10.26 -5.36 16.71
N PHE A 114 -10.61 -6.47 17.37
CA PHE A 114 -11.57 -6.48 18.46
C PHE A 114 -10.87 -6.68 19.79
N VAL A 115 -11.22 -5.85 20.77
CA VAL A 115 -10.66 -5.85 22.13
C VAL A 115 -11.77 -5.63 23.15
N ALA A 116 -11.48 -5.87 24.42
CA ALA A 116 -12.37 -5.45 25.50
C ALA A 116 -12.56 -3.93 25.46
N THR A 117 -13.79 -3.46 25.70
CA THR A 117 -14.12 -2.03 25.74
C THR A 117 -13.21 -1.29 26.72
N GLY A 118 -12.65 -0.16 26.28
CA GLY A 118 -11.66 0.62 27.02
C GLY A 118 -10.20 0.19 26.77
N GLY A 119 -9.98 -0.91 26.07
CA GLY A 119 -8.65 -1.42 25.68
C GLY A 119 -8.12 -0.88 24.34
N GLU A 120 -8.90 -0.05 23.63
CA GLU A 120 -8.62 0.37 22.25
C GLU A 120 -7.35 1.22 22.15
N ARG A 121 -7.13 2.12 23.11
CA ARG A 121 -5.90 2.91 23.17
C ARG A 121 -4.67 2.03 23.38
N THR A 122 -4.76 1.11 24.35
CA THR A 122 -3.68 0.18 24.67
C THR A 122 -3.34 -0.69 23.46
N LEU A 123 -4.35 -1.14 22.71
CA LEU A 123 -4.14 -1.85 21.45
C LEU A 123 -3.37 -1.00 20.44
N LEU A 124 -3.79 0.25 20.20
CA LEU A 124 -3.12 1.14 19.25
C LEU A 124 -1.65 1.36 19.64
N GLU A 125 -1.36 1.54 20.92
CA GLU A 125 0.02 1.71 21.42
C GLU A 125 0.83 0.43 21.21
N GLN A 126 0.29 -0.73 21.55
CA GLN A 126 0.95 -2.03 21.30
C GLN A 126 1.19 -2.31 19.81
N VAL A 127 0.24 -1.96 18.95
CA VAL A 127 0.43 -2.08 17.49
C VAL A 127 1.55 -1.16 17.04
N ALA A 128 1.56 0.10 17.48
CA ALA A 128 2.63 1.04 17.12
C ALA A 128 4.01 0.54 17.55
N ASP A 129 4.13 -0.07 18.74
CA ASP A 129 5.40 -0.60 19.27
C ASP A 129 5.91 -1.84 18.50
N ARG A 130 5.02 -2.61 17.86
CA ARG A 130 5.36 -3.82 17.10
C ARG A 130 5.56 -3.58 15.61
N LEU A 131 5.11 -2.44 15.08
CA LEU A 131 5.32 -2.09 13.69
C LEU A 131 6.81 -1.82 13.40
N PRO A 132 7.26 -1.97 12.14
CA PRO A 132 8.64 -1.67 11.77
C PRO A 132 9.09 -0.27 12.21
N ALA A 133 10.29 -0.19 12.80
CA ALA A 133 10.78 1.04 13.41
C ALA A 133 10.97 2.18 12.39
N ASP A 134 11.29 1.85 11.14
CA ASP A 134 11.42 2.79 10.03
C ASP A 134 10.08 3.44 9.63
N TRP A 135 8.95 2.83 9.99
CA TRP A 135 7.62 3.40 9.73
C TRP A 135 7.25 4.53 10.68
N ARG A 136 8.03 4.70 11.77
CA ARG A 136 7.84 5.77 12.77
C ARG A 136 6.41 5.83 13.28
N ALA A 137 5.84 4.66 13.60
CA ALA A 137 4.49 4.54 14.10
C ALA A 137 4.34 5.29 15.43
N GLY A 138 3.17 5.91 15.64
CA GLY A 138 2.87 6.57 16.90
C GLY A 138 1.39 6.85 17.09
N VAL A 139 0.98 6.89 18.36
CA VAL A 139 -0.39 7.19 18.78
C VAL A 139 -0.47 8.61 19.32
N ARG A 140 -1.45 9.37 18.86
CA ARG A 140 -1.74 10.73 19.34
C ARG A 140 -3.20 10.83 19.76
N ALA A 141 -3.46 11.57 20.83
CA ALA A 141 -4.83 11.94 21.19
C ALA A 141 -5.33 13.02 20.21
N THR A 142 -6.54 12.85 19.69
CA THR A 142 -7.27 13.85 18.90
C THR A 142 -8.61 14.15 19.56
N SER A 143 -9.36 15.12 19.02
CA SER A 143 -10.74 15.40 19.45
C SER A 143 -11.66 14.18 19.32
N ASP A 144 -11.34 13.28 18.40
CA ASP A 144 -12.15 12.12 18.02
C ASP A 144 -11.63 10.83 18.67
N GLY A 145 -10.68 10.92 19.61
CA GLY A 145 -10.08 9.79 20.31
C GLY A 145 -8.61 9.53 19.97
N PRO A 146 -8.02 8.42 20.46
CA PRO A 146 -6.65 8.04 20.13
C PRO A 146 -6.55 7.62 18.66
N ARG A 147 -5.50 8.09 17.98
CA ARG A 147 -5.24 7.78 16.58
C ARG A 147 -3.80 7.34 16.36
N LEU A 148 -3.63 6.19 15.73
CA LEU A 148 -2.33 5.71 15.24
C LEU A 148 -2.06 6.30 13.85
N ARG A 149 -0.80 6.68 13.60
CA ARG A 149 -0.27 6.95 12.27
C ARG A 149 1.11 6.34 12.11
N ALA A 150 1.39 5.82 10.92
CA ALA A 150 2.72 5.40 10.48
C ALA A 150 2.85 5.60 8.96
N ASP A 151 4.07 5.53 8.44
CA ASP A 151 4.39 5.58 7.02
C ASP A 151 5.03 4.26 6.60
N ALA A 152 4.36 3.46 5.78
CA ALA A 152 4.88 2.17 5.34
C ALA A 152 5.94 2.29 4.22
N GLY A 153 6.41 3.51 3.94
CA GLY A 153 7.26 3.83 2.81
C GLY A 153 6.43 3.98 1.53
N GLU A 154 7.08 4.45 0.47
CA GLU A 154 6.44 4.60 -0.86
C GLU A 154 5.15 5.43 -0.83
N PHE A 155 5.07 6.35 0.15
CA PHE A 155 3.92 7.20 0.44
C PHE A 155 2.63 6.44 0.80
N VAL A 156 2.75 5.22 1.30
CA VAL A 156 1.64 4.41 1.79
C VAL A 156 1.39 4.77 3.25
N THR A 157 0.19 5.28 3.53
CA THR A 157 -0.18 5.76 4.87
C THR A 157 -0.79 4.62 5.66
N VAL A 158 -0.32 4.42 6.89
CA VAL A 158 -0.96 3.55 7.87
C VAL A 158 -1.65 4.42 8.89
N SER A 159 -2.91 4.11 9.19
CA SER A 159 -3.64 4.78 10.26
C SER A 159 -4.48 3.81 11.06
N GLY A 160 -4.68 4.10 12.34
CA GLY A 160 -5.55 3.35 13.23
C GLY A 160 -6.49 4.27 13.98
N ARG A 161 -7.76 3.91 14.09
CA ARG A 161 -8.77 4.68 14.82
C ARG A 161 -9.75 3.75 15.53
N VAL A 162 -10.36 4.25 16.60
CA VAL A 162 -11.51 3.60 17.24
C VAL A 162 -12.75 3.84 16.38
N GLU A 163 -13.45 2.78 15.97
CA GLU A 163 -14.71 2.88 15.21
C GLU A 163 -15.95 2.70 16.08
N GLY A 164 -15.78 2.09 17.25
CA GLY A 164 -16.81 1.89 18.26
C GLY A 164 -16.21 1.22 19.48
N ASP A 165 -17.03 1.03 20.51
CA ASP A 165 -16.61 0.36 21.73
C ASP A 165 -16.01 -1.03 21.41
N GLY A 166 -14.79 -1.28 21.87
CA GLY A 166 -14.08 -2.53 21.66
C GLY A 166 -13.61 -2.79 20.21
N ARG A 167 -13.73 -1.82 19.29
CA ARG A 167 -13.34 -2.00 17.88
C ARG A 167 -12.39 -0.92 17.39
N VAL A 168 -11.23 -1.37 16.92
CA VAL A 168 -10.23 -0.53 16.23
C VAL A 168 -10.15 -0.92 14.77
N ARG A 169 -10.22 0.07 13.88
CA ARG A 169 -9.91 -0.08 12.46
C ARG A 169 -8.50 0.38 12.20
N LEU A 170 -7.69 -0.52 11.65
CA LEU A 170 -6.41 -0.20 11.04
C LEU A 170 -6.60 -0.15 9.53
N THR A 171 -6.09 0.89 8.88
CA THR A 171 -6.21 1.12 7.44
C THR A 171 -4.84 1.45 6.85
N VAL A 172 -4.56 0.82 5.71
CA VAL A 172 -3.45 1.12 4.83
C VAL A 172 -4.02 1.77 3.57
N ASP A 173 -3.50 2.93 3.21
CA ASP A 173 -4.06 3.80 2.16
C ASP A 173 -2.96 4.35 1.26
N THR A 174 -3.16 4.28 -0.04
CA THR A 174 -2.18 4.76 -1.01
C THR A 174 -2.23 6.28 -1.19
N GLY A 175 -3.36 6.91 -0.88
CA GLY A 175 -3.76 8.20 -1.40
C GLY A 175 -4.06 8.14 -2.90
N CYS A 176 -4.43 9.28 -3.47
CA CYS A 176 -4.74 9.36 -4.90
C CYS A 176 -3.52 9.10 -5.79
N ARG A 177 -3.64 8.15 -6.73
CA ARG A 177 -2.55 7.74 -7.63
C ARG A 177 -3.03 7.43 -9.04
N PRO A 178 -2.14 7.47 -10.06
CA PRO A 178 -2.45 6.92 -11.38
C PRO A 178 -2.93 5.46 -11.29
N VAL A 179 -3.93 5.10 -12.09
CA VAL A 179 -4.52 3.75 -11.99
C VAL A 179 -3.58 2.65 -12.51
N GLY A 180 -2.83 2.92 -13.59
CA GLY A 180 -2.03 1.89 -14.27
C GLY A 180 -2.93 0.76 -14.80
N ASP A 181 -2.50 -0.49 -14.61
CA ASP A 181 -3.32 -1.69 -14.88
C ASP A 181 -4.34 -1.97 -13.76
N GLY A 182 -4.35 -1.12 -12.72
CA GLY A 182 -5.16 -1.28 -11.52
C GLY A 182 -4.50 -2.16 -10.47
N TYR A 183 -5.21 -2.35 -9.36
CA TYR A 183 -4.79 -3.23 -8.27
C TYR A 183 -5.20 -4.68 -8.57
N ALA A 184 -4.22 -5.58 -8.59
CA ALA A 184 -4.44 -7.01 -8.67
C ALA A 184 -4.55 -7.58 -7.25
N VAL A 185 -5.72 -8.09 -6.88
CA VAL A 185 -5.90 -8.78 -5.60
C VAL A 185 -4.97 -10.00 -5.58
N PRO A 186 -4.18 -10.22 -4.50
CA PRO A 186 -3.33 -11.39 -4.38
C PRO A 186 -4.11 -12.68 -4.66
N ALA A 187 -3.55 -13.56 -5.50
CA ALA A 187 -4.18 -14.84 -5.80
C ALA A 187 -4.23 -15.70 -4.52
N ILE A 188 -5.45 -16.09 -4.13
CA ILE A 188 -5.69 -16.86 -2.91
C ILE A 188 -6.21 -18.24 -3.32
N GLY A 189 -5.60 -19.30 -2.79
CA GLY A 189 -6.17 -20.65 -2.89
C GLY A 189 -7.52 -20.74 -2.15
N ALA A 190 -8.26 -21.84 -2.33
CA ALA A 190 -9.52 -22.07 -1.65
C ALA A 190 -9.39 -21.91 -0.12
N ALA A 191 -10.41 -21.33 0.50
CA ALA A 191 -10.52 -21.24 1.96
C ALA A 191 -10.59 -22.65 2.55
N GLY A 192 -9.72 -22.95 3.52
CA GLY A 192 -9.57 -24.28 4.09
C GLY A 192 -10.18 -24.32 5.48
N ALA A 193 -9.32 -24.39 6.49
CA ALA A 193 -9.72 -24.43 7.90
C ALA A 193 -10.58 -23.22 8.33
N GLU A 194 -10.39 -22.06 7.71
CA GLU A 194 -11.18 -20.87 8.03
C GLU A 194 -12.64 -21.02 7.57
N ALA A 195 -12.88 -21.63 6.40
CA ALA A 195 -14.23 -21.90 5.92
C ALA A 195 -14.94 -22.94 6.80
N ASP A 196 -14.23 -23.99 7.23
CA ASP A 196 -14.77 -25.01 8.14
C ASP A 196 -15.13 -24.45 9.51
N ALA A 197 -14.29 -23.55 10.05
CA ALA A 197 -14.53 -22.84 11.30
C ALA A 197 -15.75 -21.91 11.20
N LEU A 198 -15.82 -21.14 10.12
CA LEU A 198 -16.95 -20.25 9.86
C LEU A 198 -18.27 -21.02 9.69
N ALA A 199 -18.26 -22.12 8.94
CA ALA A 199 -19.44 -22.95 8.71
C ALA A 199 -19.95 -23.61 10.01
N GLU A 200 -19.07 -24.02 10.92
CA GLU A 200 -19.46 -24.53 12.24
C GLU A 200 -20.06 -23.42 13.12
N ALA A 201 -19.43 -22.25 13.16
CA ALA A 201 -19.95 -21.11 13.92
C ALA A 201 -21.34 -20.67 13.42
N LEU A 202 -21.53 -20.61 12.10
CA LEU A 202 -22.83 -20.30 11.49
C LEU A 202 -23.89 -21.33 11.85
N ARG A 203 -23.58 -22.63 11.75
CA ARG A 203 -24.50 -23.71 12.15
C ARG A 203 -24.89 -23.60 13.62
N THR A 204 -23.94 -23.24 14.47
CA THR A 204 -24.15 -23.08 15.92
C THR A 204 -25.08 -21.91 16.23
N LEU A 205 -25.01 -20.83 15.46
CA LEU A 205 -25.94 -19.70 15.55
C LEU A 205 -27.29 -19.95 14.85
N GLY A 206 -27.52 -21.14 14.28
CA GLY A 206 -28.73 -21.44 13.50
C GLY A 206 -28.78 -20.72 12.15
N GLY A 207 -27.66 -20.16 11.68
CA GLY A 207 -27.56 -19.50 10.39
C GLY A 207 -27.52 -20.49 9.22
N PRO A 208 -28.01 -20.11 8.03
CA PRO A 208 -27.92 -20.95 6.86
C PRO A 208 -26.47 -21.15 6.43
N ALA A 209 -26.16 -22.29 5.81
CA ALA A 209 -24.95 -22.44 5.02
C ALA A 209 -25.03 -21.48 3.83
N GLY A 210 -24.39 -20.32 3.95
CA GLY A 210 -24.34 -19.31 2.90
C GLY A 210 -23.47 -19.74 1.72
N PRO A 211 -23.44 -18.94 0.64
CA PRO A 211 -22.46 -19.12 -0.42
C PRO A 211 -21.04 -19.09 0.17
N ALA A 212 -20.11 -19.80 -0.46
CA ALA A 212 -18.72 -19.83 -0.04
C ALA A 212 -18.17 -18.39 0.02
N PRO A 213 -17.76 -17.92 1.20
CA PRO A 213 -17.29 -16.56 1.37
C PRO A 213 -15.96 -16.36 0.63
N GLU A 214 -15.83 -15.22 -0.05
CA GLU A 214 -14.58 -14.88 -0.72
C GLU A 214 -13.50 -14.61 0.35
N PRO A 215 -12.38 -15.34 0.31
CA PRO A 215 -11.30 -15.11 1.26
C PRO A 215 -10.62 -13.77 0.99
N VAL A 216 -10.19 -13.12 2.04
CA VAL A 216 -9.30 -11.94 1.99
C VAL A 216 -7.97 -12.34 2.59
N ALA A 217 -6.87 -12.01 1.93
CA ALA A 217 -5.54 -12.44 2.36
C ALA A 217 -4.49 -11.33 2.33
N ALA A 218 -3.45 -11.48 3.14
CA ALA A 218 -2.24 -10.65 3.10
C ALA A 218 -1.00 -11.52 3.38
N PRO A 219 0.14 -11.26 2.72
CA PRO A 219 1.39 -11.96 3.00
C PRO A 219 1.89 -11.59 4.41
N CYS A 220 2.36 -12.58 5.17
CA CYS A 220 2.90 -12.34 6.50
C CYS A 220 4.40 -11.98 6.45
N PRO A 221 4.90 -11.15 7.39
CA PRO A 221 6.31 -10.72 7.40
C PRO A 221 7.30 -11.88 7.57
N GLY A 222 6.96 -12.88 8.40
CA GLY A 222 7.75 -14.10 8.60
C GLY A 222 7.56 -15.18 7.54
N GLY A 223 6.84 -14.88 6.46
CA GLY A 223 6.38 -15.86 5.47
C GLY A 223 5.01 -16.46 5.83
N GLY A 224 4.40 -17.13 4.85
CA GLY A 224 3.01 -17.57 4.94
C GLY A 224 2.01 -16.48 4.57
N THR A 225 0.75 -16.68 4.91
CA THR A 225 -0.34 -15.80 4.50
C THR A 225 -1.41 -15.74 5.58
N ALA A 226 -1.74 -14.53 6.03
CA ALA A 226 -2.91 -14.30 6.84
C ALA A 226 -4.14 -14.33 5.95
N ARG A 227 -5.21 -14.95 6.41
CA ARG A 227 -6.44 -15.14 5.63
C ARG A 227 -7.67 -15.03 6.51
N THR A 228 -8.65 -14.26 6.05
CA THR A 228 -9.98 -14.15 6.66
C THR A 228 -11.04 -14.61 5.68
N VAL A 229 -12.02 -15.37 6.16
CA VAL A 229 -13.34 -15.48 5.51
C VAL A 229 -14.39 -14.86 6.41
N ARG A 230 -15.42 -14.26 5.80
CA ARG A 230 -16.46 -13.51 6.52
C ARG A 230 -17.85 -13.91 6.04
N SER A 231 -18.79 -14.10 6.96
CA SER A 231 -20.19 -14.35 6.63
C SER A 231 -20.88 -13.06 6.17
N ALA A 232 -21.98 -13.21 5.43
CA ALA A 232 -23.00 -12.16 5.44
C ALA A 232 -23.54 -11.99 6.87
N GLY A 233 -24.08 -10.81 7.19
CA GLY A 233 -24.73 -10.57 8.47
C GLY A 233 -25.92 -11.50 8.69
N VAL A 234 -25.91 -12.26 9.79
CA VAL A 234 -26.99 -13.17 10.19
C VAL A 234 -27.80 -12.58 11.36
N PRO A 235 -29.08 -12.94 11.53
CA PRO A 235 -29.86 -12.52 12.69
C PRO A 235 -29.16 -12.90 14.01
N ALA A 236 -29.11 -11.97 14.96
CA ALA A 236 -28.55 -12.23 16.28
C ALA A 236 -29.52 -13.07 17.13
N PRO A 237 -29.13 -14.23 17.68
CA PRO A 237 -29.91 -14.87 18.74
C PRO A 237 -29.87 -14.00 20.01
N ALA A 238 -30.78 -14.26 20.94
CA ALA A 238 -30.89 -13.49 22.18
C ALA A 238 -29.60 -13.50 23.03
N SER A 239 -28.80 -14.56 22.95
CA SER A 239 -27.48 -14.64 23.59
C SER A 239 -26.46 -15.32 22.66
N PRO A 240 -25.76 -14.55 21.82
CA PRO A 240 -24.79 -15.09 20.86
C PRO A 240 -23.60 -15.77 21.53
N ALA A 241 -23.09 -15.21 22.63
CA ALA A 241 -22.00 -15.79 23.41
C ALA A 241 -22.40 -17.17 23.98
N ALA A 242 -23.60 -17.29 24.55
CA ALA A 242 -24.10 -18.57 25.06
C ALA A 242 -24.29 -19.62 23.95
N ALA A 243 -24.72 -19.19 22.76
CA ALA A 243 -24.83 -20.07 21.61
C ALA A 243 -23.45 -20.57 21.14
N LEU A 244 -22.42 -19.72 21.13
CA LEU A 244 -21.06 -20.07 20.67
C LEU A 244 -20.20 -20.76 21.74
N ALA A 245 -20.53 -20.65 23.03
CA ALA A 245 -19.76 -21.24 24.12
C ALA A 245 -19.44 -22.75 23.96
N PRO A 246 -20.36 -23.61 23.46
CA PRO A 246 -20.07 -25.04 23.27
C PRO A 246 -18.94 -25.32 22.26
N VAL A 247 -18.78 -24.49 21.24
CA VAL A 247 -17.70 -24.63 20.23
C VAL A 247 -16.44 -23.89 20.64
N ALA A 248 -16.57 -22.80 21.41
CA ALA A 248 -15.44 -21.97 21.83
C ALA A 248 -14.50 -22.64 22.84
N ARG A 249 -15.06 -23.45 23.75
CA ARG A 249 -14.38 -23.99 24.96
C ARG A 249 -13.86 -22.90 25.91
N VAL A 250 -12.94 -22.04 25.45
CA VAL A 250 -12.39 -20.88 26.18
C VAL A 250 -12.38 -19.67 25.23
N PRO A 251 -13.11 -18.59 25.56
CA PRO A 251 -13.08 -17.37 24.74
C PRO A 251 -11.74 -16.63 24.88
N VAL A 252 -11.28 -16.07 23.76
CA VAL A 252 -10.20 -15.06 23.71
C VAL A 252 -10.76 -13.69 24.06
N LEU A 253 -11.99 -13.41 23.64
CA LEU A 253 -12.72 -12.19 23.94
C LEU A 253 -14.17 -12.55 24.25
N ASP A 254 -14.67 -12.08 25.37
CA ASP A 254 -16.07 -12.17 25.75
C ASP A 254 -16.54 -10.78 26.17
N GLY A 255 -17.21 -10.08 25.25
CA GLY A 255 -17.66 -8.72 25.46
C GLY A 255 -18.99 -8.45 24.75
N PRO A 256 -19.66 -7.34 25.11
CA PRO A 256 -20.96 -7.00 24.53
C PRO A 256 -20.88 -6.70 23.03
N GLN A 257 -19.74 -6.21 22.55
CA GLN A 257 -19.55 -5.79 21.16
C GLN A 257 -18.90 -6.88 20.29
N ALA A 258 -18.23 -7.86 20.90
CA ALA A 258 -17.59 -8.93 20.17
C ALA A 258 -17.37 -10.17 21.05
N TYR A 259 -17.46 -11.33 20.42
CA TYR A 259 -17.11 -12.62 21.03
C TYR A 259 -16.10 -13.32 20.13
N ALA A 260 -14.95 -13.72 20.67
CA ALA A 260 -13.91 -14.38 19.89
C ALA A 260 -13.37 -15.62 20.59
N TYR A 261 -13.02 -16.65 19.82
CA TYR A 261 -12.42 -17.88 20.31
C TYR A 261 -11.49 -18.51 19.28
N ARG A 262 -10.59 -19.39 19.74
CA ARG A 262 -9.67 -20.13 18.86
C ARG A 262 -10.19 -21.53 18.57
N ARG A 263 -10.02 -21.97 17.33
CA ARG A 263 -10.21 -23.35 16.86
C ARG A 263 -8.96 -23.77 16.08
N GLY A 264 -8.02 -24.40 16.78
CA GLY A 264 -6.72 -24.72 16.19
C GLY A 264 -5.95 -23.44 15.80
N PRO A 265 -5.50 -23.29 14.55
CA PRO A 265 -4.80 -22.09 14.08
C PRO A 265 -5.76 -20.93 13.69
N VAL A 266 -7.07 -21.16 13.72
CA VAL A 266 -8.09 -20.18 13.29
C VAL A 266 -8.69 -19.48 14.50
N THR A 267 -8.76 -18.16 14.47
CA THR A 267 -9.60 -17.39 15.39
C THR A 267 -10.93 -17.08 14.74
N VAL A 268 -12.03 -17.39 15.42
CA VAL A 268 -13.37 -16.97 15.01
C VAL A 268 -13.75 -15.75 15.84
N VAL A 269 -14.19 -14.69 15.18
CA VAL A 269 -14.71 -13.47 15.78
C VAL A 269 -16.16 -13.28 15.34
N ALA A 270 -17.06 -13.11 16.30
CA ALA A 270 -18.42 -12.63 16.09
C ALA A 270 -18.44 -11.13 16.41
N ASP A 271 -18.66 -10.31 15.39
CA ASP A 271 -18.96 -8.89 15.54
C ASP A 271 -20.44 -8.75 15.97
N LEU A 272 -20.66 -8.25 17.17
CA LEU A 272 -21.97 -8.11 17.81
C LEU A 272 -22.43 -6.64 17.87
N SER A 273 -21.67 -5.71 17.27
CA SER A 273 -21.90 -4.28 17.44
C SER A 273 -23.08 -3.72 16.62
N GLY A 274 -23.70 -4.54 15.77
CA GLY A 274 -24.83 -4.14 14.94
C GLY A 274 -26.02 -5.07 15.08
N ASP A 275 -27.11 -4.76 14.37
CA ASP A 275 -28.36 -5.53 14.42
C ASP A 275 -28.23 -6.96 13.87
N ARG A 276 -27.15 -7.22 13.12
CA ARG A 276 -26.81 -8.52 12.55
C ARG A 276 -25.41 -8.91 12.96
N ILE A 277 -25.22 -10.18 13.29
CA ILE A 277 -23.92 -10.73 13.63
C ILE A 277 -23.15 -10.99 12.35
N VAL A 278 -21.92 -10.51 12.31
CA VAL A 278 -20.97 -10.86 11.25
C VAL A 278 -19.91 -11.76 11.85
N LEU A 279 -19.86 -13.01 11.37
CA LEU A 279 -18.81 -13.94 11.75
C LEU A 279 -17.63 -13.80 10.81
N SER A 280 -16.43 -13.74 11.36
CA SER A 280 -15.18 -13.84 10.61
C SER A 280 -14.33 -14.96 11.18
N ALA A 281 -13.70 -15.73 10.32
CA ALA A 281 -12.75 -16.77 10.70
C ALA A 281 -11.40 -16.44 10.05
N THR A 282 -10.35 -16.32 10.88
CA THR A 282 -9.06 -15.80 10.48
C THR A 282 -7.93 -16.73 10.89
N THR A 283 -7.09 -17.11 9.92
CA THR A 283 -5.73 -17.57 10.20
C THR A 283 -4.82 -16.35 10.19
N GLY A 284 -4.22 -16.02 11.33
CA GLY A 284 -3.31 -14.87 11.47
C GLY A 284 -1.91 -15.13 10.93
N CYS A 285 -1.00 -14.19 11.19
CA CYS A 285 0.43 -14.42 10.98
C CYS A 285 1.02 -15.19 12.16
N ALA A 286 1.91 -16.15 11.87
CA ALA A 286 2.69 -16.80 12.91
C ALA A 286 3.61 -15.75 13.57
N ALA A 287 3.64 -15.75 14.90
CA ALA A 287 4.54 -14.94 15.70
C ALA A 287 5.92 -15.59 15.81
#